data_AF-A0A084ENA9-F1
#
_entry.id   AF-A0A084ENA9-F1
#
_cell.length_a   1.000
_cell.length_b   1.000
_cell.length_c   1.000
_cell.angle_alpha   90.00
_cell.angle_beta   90.00
_cell.angle_gamma   90.00
#
_symmetry.space_group_name_H-M   'P 1'
#
loop_
_entity.id
_entity.type
_entity.pdbx_description
1 polymer ?
#
loop_
_entity_poly.entity_id
_entity_poly.type
_entity_poly.pdbx_seq_one_letter_code
_entity_poly.pdbx_strand_id
1 'polypeptide(L)'
;MPWTVFNRYGQRKYLTSSEVDSFVKSAKGTSIEVQSFCWMLAFSGCRISEALSLTRDSIDFEAKHVIIRCLKKRGKRVFRAIPLPPDYLKLLRRWLGQVKNGTSPLWPWSRMTGYRRICEVMQAAGVKGSYATPKGLRHAFGVRAIQASVPLTLVQRWLGHADIKTTAIYTGAMGPEEREIAARMWQSKSMWGRPPGRASSDSRNHDPEPVNTSFDYPELDEYVRDTSNKSENILLSTEMMKVSPIPSPLSKLVNHAKKITEIRMGRMLYCPLIQFWI
;
A
#
# COMPACT_ATOMS: atom_id res chain seq x y z
N MET A 1 -8.62 -16.45 -7.61
CA MET A 1 -8.81 -15.09 -7.05
C MET A 1 -8.44 -14.08 -8.13
N PRO A 2 -9.36 -13.19 -8.54
CA PRO A 2 -8.99 -12.08 -9.43
C PRO A 2 -7.92 -11.21 -8.77
N TRP A 3 -6.93 -10.77 -9.54
CA TRP A 3 -5.90 -9.87 -9.05
C TRP A 3 -6.52 -8.49 -8.80
N THR A 4 -6.58 -8.06 -7.55
CA THR A 4 -7.16 -6.78 -7.11
C THR A 4 -6.18 -6.00 -6.24
N VAL A 5 -6.28 -4.66 -6.31
CA VAL A 5 -5.56 -3.69 -5.45
C VAL A 5 -6.06 -3.67 -4.00
N PHE A 6 -7.15 -4.39 -3.70
CA PHE A 6 -7.68 -4.57 -2.35
C PHE A 6 -7.42 -6.00 -1.84
N ASN A 7 -7.33 -6.20 -0.53
CA ASN A 7 -7.27 -7.51 0.10
C ASN A 7 -8.67 -8.10 0.30
N ARG A 8 -8.75 -9.31 0.87
CA ARG A 8 -10.04 -10.00 1.13
C ARG A 8 -10.97 -9.27 2.11
N TYR A 9 -10.45 -8.26 2.80
CA TYR A 9 -11.16 -7.43 3.78
C TYR A 9 -11.49 -6.03 3.22
N GLY A 10 -11.31 -5.80 1.91
CA GLY A 10 -11.54 -4.50 1.28
C GLY A 10 -10.47 -3.44 1.56
N GLN A 11 -9.38 -3.79 2.25
CA GLN A 11 -8.30 -2.83 2.53
C GLN A 11 -7.34 -2.74 1.35
N ARG A 12 -6.85 -1.54 1.05
CA ARG A 12 -5.86 -1.32 -0.02
C ARG A 12 -4.55 -2.09 0.22
N LYS A 13 -3.89 -2.49 -0.87
CA LYS A 13 -2.58 -3.15 -0.88
C LYS A 13 -1.42 -2.22 -1.29
N TYR A 14 -1.70 -0.94 -1.49
CA TYR A 14 -0.76 0.08 -1.97
C TYR A 14 -0.74 1.27 -1.03
N LEU A 15 0.38 2.01 -1.00
CA LEU A 15 0.50 3.28 -0.29
C LEU A 15 -0.12 4.43 -1.12
N THR A 16 -0.74 5.41 -0.47
CA THR A 16 -1.19 6.64 -1.13
C THR A 16 0.00 7.54 -1.48
N SER A 17 -0.20 8.54 -2.33
CA SER A 17 0.83 9.54 -2.63
C SER A 17 1.38 10.20 -1.36
N SER A 18 0.49 10.64 -0.46
CA SER A 18 0.88 11.24 0.83
C SER A 18 1.72 10.31 1.70
N GLU A 19 1.41 9.02 1.75
CA GLU A 19 2.21 8.05 2.52
C GLU A 19 3.57 7.76 1.87
N VAL A 20 3.64 7.70 0.54
CA VAL A 20 4.93 7.55 -0.14
C VAL A 20 5.78 8.80 0.09
N ASP A 21 5.20 10.00 0.07
CA ASP A 21 5.92 11.24 0.33
C ASP A 21 6.42 11.31 1.79
N SER A 22 5.58 10.91 2.76
CA SER A 22 5.99 10.75 4.16
C SER A 22 7.11 9.73 4.32
N PHE A 23 7.04 8.59 3.63
CA PHE A 23 8.09 7.56 3.62
C PHE A 23 9.42 8.11 3.04
N VAL A 24 9.37 8.77 1.89
CA VAL A 24 10.54 9.38 1.24
C VAL A 24 11.15 10.47 2.11
N LYS A 25 10.33 11.29 2.78
CA LYS A 25 10.75 12.32 3.73
C LYS A 25 11.40 11.70 4.97
N SER A 26 10.77 10.69 5.58
CA SER A 26 11.29 10.00 6.76
C SER A 26 12.64 9.32 6.47
N ALA A 27 12.79 8.71 5.29
CA ALA A 27 14.04 8.10 4.86
C ALA A 27 15.24 9.09 4.85
N LYS A 28 15.02 10.39 4.65
CA LYS A 28 16.08 11.42 4.71
C LYS A 28 16.74 11.53 6.08
N GLY A 29 16.04 11.16 7.16
CA GLY A 29 16.57 11.16 8.53
C GLY A 29 17.38 9.92 8.90
N THR A 30 17.60 8.99 7.95
CA THR A 30 18.38 7.77 8.17
C THR A 30 19.77 7.87 7.57
N SER A 31 20.61 6.83 7.75
CA SER A 31 21.90 6.76 7.07
C SER A 31 21.75 6.80 5.54
N ILE A 32 22.75 7.31 4.83
CA ILE A 32 22.73 7.40 3.36
C ILE A 32 22.48 6.03 2.68
N GLU A 33 22.98 4.95 3.29
CA GLU A 33 22.74 3.57 2.84
C GLU A 33 21.25 3.20 2.90
N VAL A 34 20.59 3.44 4.05
CA VAL A 34 19.17 3.14 4.24
C VAL A 34 18.30 4.07 3.40
N GLN A 35 18.62 5.36 3.36
CA GLN A 35 17.93 6.34 2.53
C GLN A 35 17.98 5.94 1.05
N SER A 36 19.16 5.64 0.53
CA SER A 36 19.35 5.28 -0.88
C SER A 36 18.62 3.99 -1.23
N PHE A 37 18.58 3.00 -0.33
CA PHE A 37 17.82 1.76 -0.52
C PHE A 37 16.32 2.01 -0.54
N CYS A 38 15.79 2.78 0.42
CA CYS A 38 14.37 3.10 0.51
C CYS A 38 13.89 3.85 -0.74
N TRP A 39 14.66 4.84 -1.18
CA TRP A 39 14.36 5.60 -2.40
C TRP A 39 14.42 4.74 -3.66
N MET A 40 15.31 3.73 -3.73
CA MET A 40 15.35 2.79 -4.85
C MET A 40 13.99 2.12 -5.04
N LEU A 41 13.41 1.56 -3.97
CA LEU A 41 12.13 0.86 -4.06
C LEU A 41 10.98 1.82 -4.36
N ALA A 42 10.97 3.01 -3.73
CA ALA A 42 9.91 3.99 -3.92
C ALA A 42 9.88 4.55 -5.36
N PHE A 43 11.03 4.84 -5.96
CA PHE A 43 11.10 5.46 -7.29
C PHE A 43 11.15 4.50 -8.46
N SER A 44 11.53 3.23 -8.26
CA SER A 44 11.60 2.25 -9.35
C SER A 44 10.49 1.20 -9.33
N GLY A 45 9.81 1.00 -8.20
CA GLY A 45 8.84 -0.09 -8.03
C GLY A 45 9.44 -1.50 -8.20
N CYS A 46 10.77 -1.64 -8.12
CA CYS A 46 11.43 -2.94 -8.23
C CYS A 46 11.12 -3.85 -7.03
N ARG A 47 11.33 -5.16 -7.19
CA ARG A 47 11.22 -6.08 -6.05
C ARG A 47 12.42 -5.89 -5.13
N ILE A 48 12.22 -6.11 -3.83
CA ILE A 48 13.32 -6.04 -2.86
C ILE A 48 14.53 -6.90 -3.25
N SER A 49 14.30 -8.12 -3.77
CA SER A 49 15.38 -9.00 -4.22
C SER A 49 16.11 -8.49 -5.46
N GLU A 50 15.42 -7.71 -6.31
CA GLU A 50 16.04 -7.08 -7.47
C GLU A 50 16.90 -5.91 -7.01
N ALA A 51 16.41 -5.07 -6.08
CA ALA A 51 17.18 -3.98 -5.47
C ALA A 51 18.46 -4.47 -4.80
N LEU A 52 18.38 -5.54 -4.00
CA LEU A 52 19.52 -6.14 -3.30
C LEU A 52 20.51 -6.83 -4.26
N SER A 53 20.16 -7.02 -5.53
CA SER A 53 21.06 -7.57 -6.56
C SER A 53 21.72 -6.49 -7.42
N LEU A 54 21.37 -5.21 -7.23
CA LEU A 54 21.96 -4.12 -7.98
C LEU A 54 23.42 -3.94 -7.60
N THR A 55 24.24 -3.66 -8.61
CA THR A 55 25.66 -3.31 -8.49
C THR A 55 25.86 -1.87 -8.97
N ARG A 56 27.10 -1.36 -8.88
CA ARG A 56 27.43 -0.03 -9.41
C ARG A 56 27.06 0.11 -10.89
N ASP A 57 27.37 -0.91 -11.70
CA ASP A 57 27.11 -0.94 -13.14
C ASP A 57 25.63 -1.03 -13.50
N SER A 58 24.76 -1.23 -12.50
CA SER A 58 23.31 -1.19 -12.72
C SER A 58 22.78 0.24 -12.85
N ILE A 59 23.57 1.27 -12.52
CA ILE A 59 23.15 2.68 -12.57
C ILE A 59 23.82 3.37 -13.76
N ASP A 60 23.01 3.83 -14.71
CA ASP A 60 23.46 4.68 -15.81
C ASP A 60 23.18 6.14 -15.45
N PHE A 61 24.23 6.88 -15.11
CA PHE A 61 24.12 8.29 -14.73
C PHE A 61 23.92 9.23 -15.91
N GLU A 62 24.33 8.81 -17.11
CA GLU A 62 24.21 9.61 -18.33
C GLU A 62 22.79 9.51 -18.87
N ALA A 63 22.29 8.28 -19.02
CA ALA A 63 20.91 8.01 -19.41
C ALA A 63 19.89 8.18 -18.27
N LYS A 64 20.35 8.48 -17.04
CA LYS A 64 19.53 8.79 -15.86
C LYS A 64 18.56 7.66 -15.47
N HIS A 65 18.99 6.40 -15.57
CA HIS A 65 18.15 5.25 -15.27
C HIS A 65 18.88 4.14 -14.51
N VAL A 66 18.10 3.28 -13.84
CA VAL A 66 18.59 2.00 -13.31
C VAL A 66 18.24 0.86 -14.27
N ILE A 67 19.20 -0.02 -14.53
CA ILE A 67 19.03 -1.25 -15.29
C ILE A 67 18.81 -2.41 -14.29
N ILE A 68 17.64 -3.03 -14.34
CA ILE A 68 17.26 -4.10 -13.41
C ILE A 68 17.13 -5.43 -14.14
N ARG A 69 17.84 -6.45 -13.65
CA ARG A 69 17.67 -7.83 -14.09
C ARG A 69 16.37 -8.42 -13.55
N CYS A 70 15.55 -8.99 -14.43
CA CYS A 70 14.30 -9.66 -14.06
C CYS A 70 14.60 -11.07 -13.51
N LEU A 71 14.65 -11.23 -12.19
CA LEU A 71 15.01 -12.50 -11.54
C LEU A 71 13.97 -13.62 -11.73
N LYS A 72 12.71 -13.29 -12.06
CA LYS A 72 11.61 -14.26 -12.19
C LYS A 72 11.47 -14.90 -13.58
N LYS A 73 12.33 -14.58 -14.55
CA LYS A 73 12.33 -15.20 -15.88
C LYS A 73 13.44 -16.24 -15.97
N ARG A 74 13.15 -17.49 -15.57
CA ARG A 74 14.11 -18.62 -15.62
C ARG A 74 14.72 -18.75 -17.02
N GLY A 75 16.03 -18.92 -17.11
CA GLY A 75 16.76 -19.19 -18.36
C GLY A 75 17.04 -17.99 -19.29
N LYS A 76 16.37 -16.83 -19.11
CA LYS A 76 16.58 -15.65 -19.98
C LYS A 76 17.09 -14.44 -19.18
N ARG A 77 18.21 -13.83 -19.60
CA ARG A 77 18.71 -12.56 -19.04
C ARG A 77 17.86 -11.40 -19.57
N VAL A 78 16.68 -11.21 -18.98
CA VAL A 78 15.81 -10.08 -19.33
C VAL A 78 16.11 -8.90 -18.42
N PHE A 79 16.42 -7.76 -19.02
CA PHE A 79 16.66 -6.51 -18.32
C PHE A 79 15.56 -5.49 -18.61
N ARG A 80 15.44 -4.50 -17.74
CA ARG A 80 14.56 -3.34 -17.94
C ARG A 80 15.23 -2.09 -17.38
N ALA A 81 15.11 -0.98 -18.11
CA ALA A 81 15.54 0.33 -17.66
C ALA A 81 14.37 1.07 -17.04
N ILE A 82 14.60 1.74 -15.91
CA ILE A 82 13.60 2.56 -15.20
C ILE A 82 14.25 3.92 -14.90
N PRO A 83 13.66 5.04 -15.38
CA PRO A 83 14.21 6.37 -15.14
C PRO A 83 14.21 6.68 -13.64
N LEU A 84 15.24 7.39 -13.19
CA LEU A 84 15.38 7.82 -11.80
C LEU A 84 15.33 9.36 -11.68
N PRO A 85 14.71 9.91 -10.62
CA PRO A 85 14.70 11.35 -10.41
C PRO A 85 16.11 11.95 -10.24
N PRO A 86 16.37 13.19 -10.72
CA PRO A 86 17.68 13.82 -10.61
C PRO A 86 18.24 13.89 -9.19
N ASP A 87 17.40 14.21 -8.20
CA ASP A 87 17.85 14.30 -6.80
C ASP A 87 18.22 12.94 -6.21
N TYR A 88 17.59 11.87 -6.68
CA TYR A 88 17.98 10.53 -6.29
C TYR A 88 19.32 10.12 -6.92
N LEU A 89 19.56 10.50 -8.19
CA LEU A 89 20.87 10.29 -8.83
C LEU A 89 21.98 11.03 -8.09
N LYS A 90 21.75 12.26 -7.60
CA LYS A 90 22.70 12.98 -6.75
C LYS A 90 23.01 12.20 -5.46
N LEU A 91 21.98 11.68 -4.78
CA LEU A 91 22.15 10.84 -3.59
C LEU A 91 22.95 9.57 -3.90
N LEU A 92 22.64 8.89 -5.01
CA LEU A 92 23.33 7.67 -5.45
C LEU A 92 24.81 7.93 -5.75
N ARG A 93 25.18 9.05 -6.37
CA ARG A 93 26.60 9.40 -6.58
C ARG A 93 27.36 9.46 -5.25
N ARG A 94 26.79 10.10 -4.23
CA ARG A 94 27.38 10.18 -2.89
C ARG A 94 27.48 8.80 -2.24
N TRP A 95 26.42 7.99 -2.33
CA TRP A 95 26.41 6.64 -1.77
C TRP A 95 27.47 5.75 -2.43
N LEU A 96 27.52 5.74 -3.76
CA LEU A 96 28.48 4.95 -4.50
C LEU A 96 29.92 5.34 -4.19
N GLY A 97 30.21 6.61 -3.87
CA GLY A 97 31.52 7.05 -3.40
C GLY A 97 31.99 6.36 -2.10
N GLN A 98 31.07 5.81 -1.31
CA GLN A 98 31.35 5.07 -0.07
C GLN A 98 31.35 3.55 -0.27
N VAL A 99 30.80 3.05 -1.38
CA VAL A 99 30.75 1.62 -1.71
C VAL A 99 32.06 1.22 -2.40
N LYS A 100 32.67 0.13 -1.95
CA LYS A 100 33.89 -0.43 -2.56
C LYS A 100 33.68 -0.69 -4.06
N ASN A 101 34.68 -0.36 -4.87
CA ASN A 101 34.67 -0.64 -6.31
C ASN A 101 34.63 -2.16 -6.55
N GLY A 102 33.82 -2.60 -7.52
CA GLY A 102 33.71 -4.00 -7.91
C GLY A 102 32.28 -4.44 -8.22
N THR A 103 32.09 -5.75 -8.40
CA THR A 103 30.80 -6.38 -8.70
C THR A 103 29.92 -6.62 -7.47
N SER A 104 30.31 -6.07 -6.31
CA SER A 104 29.58 -6.23 -5.07
C SER A 104 28.20 -5.54 -5.13
N PRO A 105 27.19 -6.11 -4.45
CA PRO A 105 25.88 -5.45 -4.32
C PRO A 105 25.99 -4.08 -3.67
N LEU A 106 25.15 -3.13 -4.11
CA LEU A 106 25.08 -1.77 -3.55
C LEU A 106 24.66 -1.74 -2.08
N TRP A 107 23.88 -2.74 -1.66
CA TRP A 107 23.44 -2.92 -0.29
C TRP A 107 23.71 -4.38 0.07
N PRO A 108 24.82 -4.70 0.76
CA PRO A 108 25.26 -6.07 1.04
C PRO A 108 24.45 -6.70 2.18
N TRP A 109 23.13 -6.65 2.06
CA TRP A 109 22.19 -7.07 3.08
C TRP A 109 21.45 -8.34 2.66
N SER A 110 21.11 -9.15 3.66
CA SER A 110 20.11 -10.19 3.47
C SER A 110 18.76 -9.56 3.12
N ARG A 111 17.89 -10.35 2.48
CA ARG A 111 16.49 -9.94 2.21
C ARG A 111 15.76 -9.55 3.49
N MET A 112 16.00 -10.26 4.59
CA MET A 112 15.36 -9.99 5.88
C MET A 112 15.81 -8.65 6.45
N THR A 113 17.11 -8.34 6.38
CA THR A 113 17.65 -7.04 6.81
C THR A 113 17.07 -5.90 5.97
N GLY A 114 17.08 -6.02 4.63
CA GLY A 114 16.49 -4.99 3.76
C GLY A 114 15.00 -4.80 4.03
N TYR A 115 14.25 -5.87 4.26
CA TYR A 115 12.83 -5.79 4.61
C TYR A 115 12.64 -5.02 5.92
N ARG A 116 13.42 -5.37 6.96
CA ARG A 116 13.36 -4.71 8.26
C ARG A 116 13.65 -3.22 8.16
N ARG A 117 14.69 -2.80 7.41
CA ARG A 117 15.02 -1.38 7.20
C ARG A 117 13.86 -0.60 6.57
N ILE A 118 13.19 -1.18 5.58
CA ILE A 118 12.02 -0.54 4.96
C ILE A 118 10.88 -0.39 5.97
N CYS A 119 10.60 -1.44 6.75
CA CYS A 119 9.54 -1.39 7.77
C CYS A 119 9.85 -0.40 8.89
N GLU A 120 11.11 -0.29 9.34
CA GLU A 120 11.57 0.72 10.31
C GLU A 120 11.26 2.14 9.81
N VAL A 121 11.59 2.44 8.54
CA VAL A 121 11.30 3.75 7.93
C VAL A 121 9.81 3.98 7.73
N MET A 122 9.04 2.96 7.34
CA MET A 122 7.58 3.07 7.24
C MET A 122 6.93 3.38 8.58
N GLN A 123 7.40 2.73 9.65
CA GLN A 123 6.92 2.99 11.01
C GLN A 123 7.23 4.44 11.44
N ALA A 124 8.46 4.91 11.21
CA ALA A 124 8.85 6.28 11.48
C ALA A 124 8.07 7.31 10.64
N ALA A 125 7.62 6.92 9.45
CA ALA A 125 6.76 7.73 8.57
C ALA A 125 5.27 7.69 8.95
N GLY A 126 4.88 6.93 9.99
CA GLY A 126 3.48 6.75 10.38
C GLY A 126 2.65 5.90 9.42
N VAL A 127 3.29 5.17 8.50
CA VAL A 127 2.61 4.29 7.54
C VAL A 127 2.23 2.98 8.25
N LYS A 128 0.93 2.74 8.41
CA LYS A 128 0.38 1.58 9.15
C LYS A 128 -0.49 0.74 8.25
N GLY A 129 -0.60 -0.56 8.55
CA GLY A 129 -1.51 -1.49 7.86
C GLY A 129 -0.79 -2.56 7.02
N SER A 130 -1.58 -3.48 6.46
CA SER A 130 -1.03 -4.66 5.76
C SER A 130 -0.24 -4.33 4.48
N TYR A 131 -0.39 -3.11 3.95
CA TYR A 131 0.35 -2.59 2.81
C TYR A 131 1.68 -1.92 3.19
N ALA A 132 2.00 -1.75 4.48
CA ALA A 132 3.26 -1.20 4.98
C ALA A 132 4.43 -2.19 4.80
N THR A 133 4.72 -2.53 3.54
CA THR A 133 5.71 -3.51 3.13
C THR A 133 6.41 -3.07 1.83
N PRO A 134 7.57 -3.66 1.48
CA PRO A 134 8.22 -3.40 0.18
C PRO A 134 7.31 -3.70 -1.03
N LYS A 135 6.41 -4.68 -0.90
CA LYS A 135 5.42 -4.99 -1.94
C LYS A 135 4.38 -3.88 -2.08
N GLY A 136 4.01 -3.24 -0.98
CA GLY A 136 3.13 -2.07 -0.99
C GLY A 136 3.74 -0.88 -1.72
N LEU A 137 5.04 -0.61 -1.56
CA LEU A 137 5.76 0.43 -2.32
C LEU A 137 5.71 0.15 -3.83
N ARG A 138 5.90 -1.10 -4.22
CA ARG A 138 5.77 -1.51 -5.62
C ARG A 138 4.36 -1.32 -6.16
N HIS A 139 3.33 -1.64 -5.38
CA HIS A 139 1.96 -1.36 -5.79
C HIS A 139 1.70 0.15 -5.88
N ALA A 140 2.23 0.93 -4.94
CA ALA A 140 2.14 2.39 -4.95
C ALA A 140 2.79 3.00 -6.21
N PHE A 141 3.96 2.50 -6.63
CA PHE A 141 4.60 2.91 -7.87
C PHE A 141 3.69 2.66 -9.09
N GLY A 142 3.07 1.47 -9.16
CA GLY A 142 2.14 1.14 -10.24
C GLY A 142 0.93 2.05 -10.28
N VAL A 143 0.27 2.26 -9.13
CA VAL A 143 -0.89 3.16 -9.02
C VAL A 143 -0.51 4.60 -9.36
N ARG A 144 0.59 5.14 -8.81
CA ARG A 144 1.05 6.50 -9.08
C ARG A 144 1.38 6.73 -10.55
N ALA A 145 2.00 5.75 -11.21
CA ALA A 145 2.31 5.86 -12.64
C ALA A 145 1.03 5.96 -13.48
N ILE A 146 0.02 5.13 -13.19
CA ILE A 146 -1.27 5.20 -13.88
C ILE A 146 -2.01 6.51 -13.59
N GLN A 147 -2.01 6.96 -12.33
CA GLN A 147 -2.59 8.26 -11.95
C GLN A 147 -1.86 9.46 -12.59
N ALA A 148 -0.59 9.31 -12.94
CA ALA A 148 0.19 10.28 -13.70
C ALA A 148 0.09 10.08 -15.22
N SER A 149 -0.94 9.35 -15.69
CA SER A 149 -1.21 9.08 -17.11
C SER A 149 -0.06 8.40 -17.86
N VAL A 150 0.82 7.68 -17.16
CA VAL A 150 1.85 6.87 -17.81
C VAL A 150 1.19 5.71 -18.56
N PRO A 151 1.51 5.47 -19.83
CA PRO A 151 0.93 4.37 -20.61
C PRO A 151 1.09 3.01 -19.91
N LEU A 152 0.01 2.23 -19.87
CA LEU A 152 -0.03 0.93 -19.16
C LEU A 152 1.08 -0.04 -19.62
N THR A 153 1.41 -0.03 -20.91
CA THR A 153 2.50 -0.83 -21.51
C THR A 153 3.87 -0.43 -20.96
N LEU A 154 4.09 0.86 -20.70
CA LEU A 154 5.32 1.37 -20.11
C LEU A 154 5.42 0.98 -18.63
N VAL A 155 4.32 1.09 -17.88
CA VAL A 155 4.24 0.64 -16.47
C VAL A 155 4.47 -0.87 -16.36
N GLN A 156 3.88 -1.66 -17.26
CA GLN A 156 4.11 -3.11 -17.34
C GLN A 156 5.59 -3.43 -17.56
N ARG A 157 6.24 -2.70 -18.48
CA ARG A 157 7.67 -2.86 -18.78
C ARG A 157 8.53 -2.51 -17.57
N TRP A 158 8.29 -1.37 -16.90
CA TRP A 158 9.03 -0.96 -15.69
C TRP A 158 8.86 -1.92 -14.52
N LEU A 159 7.65 -2.43 -14.31
CA LEU A 159 7.41 -3.42 -13.26
C LEU A 159 7.92 -4.82 -13.66
N GLY A 160 8.14 -5.08 -14.95
CA GLY A 160 8.53 -6.40 -15.45
C GLY A 160 7.44 -7.45 -15.27
N HIS A 161 6.17 -7.06 -15.50
CA HIS A 161 5.04 -7.98 -15.53
C HIS A 161 4.99 -8.73 -16.86
N ALA A 162 4.81 -10.06 -16.80
CA ALA A 162 4.71 -10.88 -18.00
C ALA A 162 3.39 -10.66 -18.73
N ASP A 163 2.31 -10.47 -17.98
CA ASP A 163 0.96 -10.26 -18.49
C ASP A 163 0.48 -8.84 -18.16
N ILE A 164 -0.03 -8.14 -19.17
CA ILE A 164 -0.63 -6.80 -19.04
C ILE A 164 -1.80 -6.81 -18.03
N LYS A 165 -2.53 -7.92 -17.90
CA LYS A 165 -3.62 -8.07 -16.92
C LYS A 165 -3.14 -7.85 -15.49
N THR A 166 -1.88 -8.17 -15.18
CA THR A 166 -1.30 -7.92 -13.85
C THR A 166 -1.07 -6.43 -13.58
N THR A 167 -0.85 -5.64 -14.63
CA THR A 167 -0.68 -4.19 -14.54
C THR A 167 -2.03 -3.47 -14.59
N ALA A 168 -2.97 -3.97 -15.39
CA ALA A 168 -4.32 -3.42 -15.52
C ALA A 168 -5.06 -3.30 -14.17
N ILE A 169 -4.71 -4.12 -13.18
CA ILE A 169 -5.29 -4.01 -11.83
C ILE A 169 -5.11 -2.61 -11.20
N TYR A 170 -4.08 -1.87 -11.60
CA TYR A 170 -3.83 -0.52 -11.09
C TYR A 170 -4.78 0.52 -11.64
N THR A 171 -5.48 0.24 -12.75
CA THR A 171 -6.54 1.13 -13.26
C THR A 171 -7.78 1.10 -12.38
N GLY A 172 -7.98 0.04 -11.58
CA GLY A 172 -9.07 -0.05 -10.62
C GLY A 172 -8.79 0.61 -9.26
N ALA A 173 -7.64 1.30 -9.11
CA ALA A 173 -7.39 2.13 -7.95
C ALA A 173 -7.98 3.52 -8.21
N MET A 174 -8.94 3.95 -7.36
CA MET A 174 -9.59 5.25 -7.56
C MET A 174 -8.57 6.37 -7.71
N GLY A 175 -8.54 6.95 -8.91
CA GLY A 175 -7.65 8.05 -9.28
C GLY A 175 -8.18 9.41 -8.78
N PRO A 176 -7.33 10.46 -8.78
CA PRO A 176 -7.79 11.83 -8.62
C PRO A 176 -8.88 12.21 -9.64
N GLU A 177 -8.74 11.73 -10.88
CA GLU A 177 -9.70 11.98 -11.96
C GLU A 177 -11.08 11.37 -11.68
N GLU A 178 -11.15 10.11 -11.24
CA GLU A 178 -12.41 9.48 -10.81
C GLU A 178 -13.04 10.21 -9.61
N ARG A 179 -12.22 10.66 -8.66
CA ARG A 179 -12.71 11.46 -7.52
C ARG A 179 -13.24 12.81 -7.97
N GLU A 180 -12.62 13.46 -8.95
CA GLU A 180 -13.08 14.72 -9.51
C GLU A 180 -14.41 14.55 -10.26
N ILE A 181 -14.51 13.51 -11.10
CA ILE A 181 -15.77 13.14 -11.78
C ILE A 181 -16.86 12.86 -10.74
N ALA A 182 -16.54 12.10 -9.70
CA ALA A 182 -17.48 11.83 -8.61
C ALA A 182 -17.84 13.10 -7.83
N ALA A 183 -16.88 14.00 -7.61
CA ALA A 183 -17.11 15.28 -6.95
C ALA A 183 -18.14 16.13 -7.68
N ARG A 184 -18.18 16.08 -9.02
CA ARG A 184 -19.23 16.75 -9.81
C ARG A 184 -20.64 16.23 -9.49
N MET A 185 -20.79 14.95 -9.12
CA MET A 185 -22.09 14.41 -8.69
C MET A 185 -22.60 15.09 -7.40
N TRP A 186 -21.70 15.35 -6.44
CA TRP A 186 -22.04 15.97 -5.17
C TRP A 186 -22.14 17.50 -5.23
N GLN A 187 -21.55 18.13 -6.25
CA GLN A 187 -21.63 19.58 -6.47
C GLN A 187 -22.90 20.02 -7.22
N SER A 188 -23.69 19.08 -7.76
CA SER A 188 -25.01 19.38 -8.30
C SER A 188 -25.95 19.87 -7.19
N LYS A 189 -26.27 21.18 -7.20
CA LYS A 189 -27.12 21.94 -6.27
C LYS A 189 -28.54 21.38 -6.01
N SER A 190 -28.88 20.17 -6.44
CA SER A 190 -30.25 19.63 -6.41
C SER A 190 -30.44 18.34 -5.60
N MET A 191 -29.37 17.69 -5.10
CA MET A 191 -29.54 16.32 -4.58
C MET A 191 -29.96 16.24 -3.09
N TRP A 192 -29.57 17.20 -2.25
CA TRP A 192 -29.75 17.10 -0.78
C TRP A 192 -30.39 18.34 -0.11
N GLY A 193 -31.05 19.22 -0.87
CA GLY A 193 -31.47 20.53 -0.37
C GLY A 193 -32.81 21.06 -0.88
N ARG A 194 -33.92 20.35 -0.63
CA ARG A 194 -35.21 20.97 -0.22
C ARG A 194 -35.95 19.98 0.69
N PRO A 195 -36.26 20.32 1.95
CA PRO A 195 -37.26 19.56 2.70
C PRO A 195 -38.62 19.69 1.97
N PRO A 196 -39.48 18.66 1.97
CA PRO A 196 -40.84 18.81 1.46
C PRO A 196 -41.59 19.77 2.41
N GLY A 197 -41.58 21.05 2.05
CA GLY A 197 -42.40 22.06 2.66
C GLY A 197 -43.87 21.72 2.41
N ARG A 198 -44.61 21.57 3.52
CA ARG A 198 -46.07 21.45 3.61
C ARG A 198 -46.79 22.23 2.52
N ALA A 199 -47.84 21.60 1.98
CA ALA A 199 -48.88 22.28 1.22
C ALA A 199 -49.35 23.55 1.96
N SER A 200 -49.25 24.69 1.29
CA SER A 200 -50.00 25.89 1.65
C SER A 200 -50.72 26.37 0.40
N SER A 201 -52.03 26.13 0.35
CA SER A 201 -52.97 26.99 -0.33
C SER A 201 -52.84 28.39 0.28
N ASP A 202 -52.35 29.38 -0.47
CA ASP A 202 -53.07 30.64 -0.60
C ASP A 202 -52.40 31.54 -1.65
N SER A 203 -53.25 32.18 -2.44
CA SER A 203 -52.94 33.20 -3.42
C SER A 203 -52.71 34.57 -2.75
N ARG A 204 -51.67 35.31 -3.17
CA ARG A 204 -51.76 36.72 -3.63
C ARG A 204 -50.37 37.36 -3.87
N ASN A 205 -50.37 38.23 -4.87
CA ASN A 205 -49.26 38.97 -5.47
C ASN A 205 -48.53 39.95 -4.53
N HIS A 206 -47.21 40.10 -4.69
CA HIS A 206 -46.53 41.42 -4.74
C HIS A 206 -45.07 41.28 -5.22
N ASP A 207 -44.70 42.04 -6.25
CA ASP A 207 -43.32 42.44 -6.61
C ASP A 207 -42.76 43.39 -5.50
N PRO A 208 -41.46 43.81 -5.43
CA PRO A 208 -40.41 43.78 -6.45
C PRO A 208 -38.96 43.38 -5.99
N GLU A 209 -38.08 43.26 -6.98
CA GLU A 209 -36.61 43.44 -7.03
C GLU A 209 -36.07 44.66 -6.19
N PRO A 210 -34.74 44.91 -5.94
CA PRO A 210 -33.51 44.25 -6.44
C PRO A 210 -32.26 44.22 -5.47
N VAL A 211 -31.12 43.78 -6.01
CA VAL A 211 -29.66 44.06 -5.75
C VAL A 211 -28.88 43.65 -4.47
N ASN A 212 -27.72 43.05 -4.80
CA ASN A 212 -26.33 43.21 -4.32
C ASN A 212 -25.82 42.68 -2.97
N THR A 213 -25.03 41.60 -3.13
CA THR A 213 -23.63 41.42 -2.70
C THR A 213 -23.11 42.19 -1.49
N SER A 214 -22.86 41.43 -0.42
CA SER A 214 -21.55 41.28 0.23
C SER A 214 -21.80 40.62 1.58
N PHE A 215 -21.25 39.44 1.87
CA PHE A 215 -21.20 38.97 3.25
C PHE A 215 -19.95 38.17 3.55
N ASP A 216 -19.22 38.69 4.53
CA ASP A 216 -18.00 38.21 5.16
C ASP A 216 -18.13 36.81 5.76
N TYR A 217 -17.02 36.07 5.78
CA TYR A 217 -16.90 34.81 6.52
C TYR A 217 -16.41 35.07 7.96
N PRO A 218 -17.15 34.65 9.01
CA PRO A 218 -16.60 34.59 10.37
C PRO A 218 -15.86 33.27 10.63
N GLU A 219 -14.82 33.38 11.47
CA GLU A 219 -13.83 32.37 11.85
C GLU A 219 -14.37 31.13 12.59
N LEU A 220 -13.61 30.04 12.47
CA LEU A 220 -13.77 28.76 13.17
C LEU A 220 -13.01 28.81 14.51
N ASP A 221 -13.73 28.85 15.63
CA ASP A 221 -13.17 28.48 16.94
C ASP A 221 -14.25 27.78 17.80
N GLU A 222 -14.01 26.49 18.08
CA GLU A 222 -14.35 25.74 19.31
C GLU A 222 -14.52 24.23 19.01
N TYR A 223 -13.41 23.48 19.02
CA TYR A 223 -13.45 22.05 19.29
C TYR A 223 -12.16 21.57 19.98
N VAL A 224 -11.90 22.06 21.18
CA VAL A 224 -11.02 21.38 22.14
C VAL A 224 -11.48 21.73 23.55
N ARG A 225 -12.13 20.78 24.23
CA ARG A 225 -11.92 20.48 25.67
C ARG A 225 -12.75 19.27 26.09
N ASP A 226 -12.09 18.47 26.91
CA ASP A 226 -12.66 17.59 27.93
C ASP A 226 -12.88 16.11 27.60
N THR A 227 -11.79 15.33 27.66
CA THR A 227 -11.82 14.00 28.27
C THR A 227 -10.52 13.73 29.03
N SER A 228 -10.47 14.11 30.30
CA SER A 228 -9.50 13.58 31.26
C SER A 228 -10.01 13.68 32.69
N ASN A 229 -10.69 12.62 33.16
CA ASN A 229 -10.57 12.07 34.53
C ASN A 229 -11.74 11.14 34.85
N LYS A 230 -11.45 9.86 35.10
CA LYS A 230 -11.83 9.11 36.31
C LYS A 230 -11.57 7.61 36.11
N SER A 231 -10.40 7.19 36.55
CA SER A 231 -10.20 5.87 37.16
C SER A 231 -10.78 5.90 38.57
N GLU A 232 -11.65 4.94 38.92
CA GLU A 232 -11.55 4.09 40.12
C GLU A 232 -12.85 3.29 40.38
N ASN A 233 -12.68 1.96 40.39
CA ASN A 233 -13.23 0.98 41.33
C ASN A 233 -14.67 1.10 41.87
N ILE A 234 -15.53 0.13 41.51
CA ILE A 234 -16.35 -0.65 42.47
C ILE A 234 -16.43 -2.11 42.00
N LEU A 235 -15.88 -3.02 42.83
CA LEU A 235 -16.16 -4.46 42.88
C LEU A 235 -17.35 -4.69 43.82
N LEU A 236 -18.33 -5.52 43.43
CA LEU A 236 -18.81 -6.69 44.20
C LEU A 236 -20.06 -7.34 43.54
N SER A 237 -19.85 -8.61 43.15
CA SER A 237 -20.75 -9.80 43.19
C SER A 237 -22.28 -9.67 43.08
N THR A 238 -22.87 -10.40 42.12
CA THR A 238 -23.97 -11.42 42.25
C THR A 238 -24.28 -11.91 40.82
N GLU A 239 -23.69 -13.02 40.34
CA GLU A 239 -24.20 -14.40 40.36
C GLU A 239 -25.22 -14.78 39.25
N MET A 240 -24.74 -15.66 38.36
CA MET A 240 -25.41 -16.67 37.52
C MET A 240 -26.72 -16.38 36.75
N MET A 241 -26.59 -16.27 35.42
CA MET A 241 -27.50 -16.95 34.49
C MET A 241 -26.70 -17.78 33.48
N LYS A 242 -26.87 -19.11 33.59
CA LYS A 242 -26.40 -20.11 32.62
C LYS A 242 -27.22 -19.95 31.33
N VAL A 243 -26.55 -19.73 30.20
CA VAL A 243 -27.15 -19.92 28.87
C VAL A 243 -26.45 -21.12 28.23
N SER A 244 -27.21 -22.19 28.05
CA SER A 244 -26.78 -23.45 27.42
C SER A 244 -26.49 -23.26 25.93
N PRO A 245 -25.45 -23.92 25.36
CA PRO A 245 -25.21 -23.87 23.92
C PRO A 245 -26.16 -24.80 23.16
N ILE A 246 -26.75 -24.26 22.08
CA ILE A 246 -27.58 -24.96 21.11
C ILE A 246 -26.68 -25.86 20.23
N PRO A 247 -26.93 -27.18 20.09
CA PRO A 247 -26.14 -28.03 19.22
C PRO A 247 -26.59 -27.90 17.76
N SER A 248 -25.64 -27.67 16.84
CA SER A 248 -25.86 -27.79 15.39
C SER A 248 -25.33 -29.13 14.85
N PRO A 249 -25.96 -29.73 13.83
CA PRO A 249 -25.82 -31.15 13.52
C PRO A 249 -24.76 -31.41 12.44
N LEU A 250 -23.50 -31.65 12.81
CA LEU A 250 -22.49 -32.24 11.90
C LEU A 250 -21.55 -33.25 12.62
N SER A 251 -22.12 -34.07 13.51
CA SER A 251 -21.44 -35.19 14.19
C SER A 251 -21.36 -36.48 13.35
N LYS A 252 -21.31 -36.41 12.02
CA LYS A 252 -21.29 -37.60 11.13
C LYS A 252 -20.12 -37.68 10.13
N LEU A 253 -19.00 -36.98 10.35
CA LEU A 253 -17.82 -37.05 9.47
C LEU A 253 -16.48 -37.17 10.21
N VAL A 254 -16.42 -37.92 11.32
CA VAL A 254 -15.15 -38.20 12.03
C VAL A 254 -14.81 -39.70 12.16
N ASN A 255 -15.67 -40.61 11.71
CA ASN A 255 -15.45 -42.06 11.87
C ASN A 255 -14.89 -42.80 10.64
N HIS A 256 -14.30 -42.09 9.67
CA HIS A 256 -13.65 -42.73 8.49
C HIS A 256 -12.13 -42.47 8.38
N ALA A 257 -11.49 -41.96 9.44
CA ALA A 257 -10.05 -41.65 9.47
C ALA A 257 -9.30 -42.36 10.61
N LYS A 258 -9.71 -43.59 10.96
CA LYS A 258 -9.03 -44.42 11.97
C LYS A 258 -8.74 -45.86 11.54
N LYS A 259 -8.76 -46.17 10.24
CA LYS A 259 -8.51 -47.55 9.76
C LYS A 259 -7.61 -47.68 8.53
N ILE A 260 -6.66 -46.74 8.34
CA ILE A 260 -5.55 -46.87 7.38
C ILE A 260 -4.27 -46.23 7.94
N THR A 261 -3.90 -46.59 9.18
CA THR A 261 -2.59 -46.28 9.79
C THR A 261 -2.09 -47.46 10.62
N GLU A 262 -2.27 -48.66 10.08
CA GLU A 262 -1.55 -49.86 10.51
C GLU A 262 -1.25 -50.64 9.22
N ILE A 263 0.02 -51.04 9.08
CA ILE A 263 0.69 -51.66 7.92
C ILE A 263 1.66 -50.68 7.24
N ARG A 264 2.94 -51.00 7.44
CA ARG A 264 4.20 -50.33 7.02
C ARG A 264 4.78 -49.27 7.96
N MET A 265 5.13 -49.72 9.17
CA MET A 265 6.47 -49.43 9.66
C MET A 265 7.49 -50.24 8.85
N GLY A 266 8.55 -49.60 8.36
CA GLY A 266 9.64 -50.30 7.67
C GLY A 266 10.69 -49.38 7.07
N ARG A 267 11.56 -48.85 7.95
CA ARG A 267 12.95 -48.39 7.69
C ARG A 267 13.20 -47.01 7.05
N MET A 268 14.21 -46.38 7.66
CA MET A 268 15.22 -45.44 7.15
C MET A 268 15.01 -43.92 7.29
N LEU A 269 15.65 -43.41 8.36
CA LEU A 269 16.63 -42.32 8.39
C LEU A 269 16.22 -40.92 7.84
N TYR A 270 15.88 -40.05 8.80
CA TYR A 270 16.40 -38.67 8.98
C TYR A 270 16.83 -37.86 7.73
N CYS A 271 15.96 -36.93 7.30
CA CYS A 271 16.30 -35.54 6.95
C CYS A 271 14.99 -34.76 6.67
N PRO A 272 14.79 -33.54 7.22
CA PRO A 272 14.20 -32.53 6.33
C PRO A 272 14.81 -31.14 6.48
N LEU A 273 15.39 -30.70 5.37
CA LEU A 273 15.44 -29.30 4.94
C LEU A 273 14.03 -28.80 4.61
N ILE A 274 13.69 -27.68 5.24
CA ILE A 274 12.96 -26.51 4.73
C ILE A 274 12.34 -26.71 3.32
N GLN A 275 11.01 -26.78 3.27
CA GLN A 275 10.26 -26.53 2.04
C GLN A 275 8.86 -25.98 2.30
N PHE A 276 8.58 -24.88 1.60
CA PHE A 276 7.28 -24.27 1.29
C PHE A 276 6.45 -23.60 2.39
N TRP A 277 6.05 -22.35 2.12
CA TRP A 277 4.67 -21.81 2.01
C TRP A 277 4.84 -20.31 1.66
N ILE A 278 4.63 -19.92 0.39
CA ILE A 278 3.41 -19.32 -0.19
C ILE A 278 3.13 -17.90 0.33
#